data_AF-A0A2E6C0H7-F1
#
_entry.id   AF-A0A2E6C0H7-F1
#
_cell.length_a   1.000
_cell.length_b   1.000
_cell.length_c   1.000
_cell.angle_alpha   90.00
_cell.angle_beta   90.00
_cell.angle_gamma   90.00
#
_symmetry.space_group_name_H-M   'P 1'
#
loop_
_entity.id
_entity.type
_entity.pdbx_description
1 polymer ?
#
loop_
_entity_poly.entity_id
_entity_poly.type
_entity_poly.pdbx_seq_one_letter_code
_entity_poly.pdbx_strand_id
1 'polypeptide(L)'
;MILPVFHRVPLQTHSAVYNKRAPVSVGDRSIKKSDLHEETFASTLQSGATSTISITNTSVLKRLNIKSAVLDDYVDINATISREVCVLNILKHFPWCPALLSYGQDFIITSFAGYPLNATNVPDDMFEQVLQIIRDMQSVGVAHNDILYPHKEHVVDRSKRRLINGKIEFMVLDGKISLIDYGWATVHGHYNTCPGVTHKVPIHVKRLNDERIPYILREFTRNTRDVRNDSEIHLLLDWERSLSVAEFTESLPAHLHVVSFYERDAINDETMRLSLLQNFYGVPVADNRFKSDHFIYVLNDTQPQYSWRQTTKGYRRVNSNVFDLKKRLRARIQGQIHATDNIQETKENMAVLGLSYSSFYTKSFASLSSVFDTLNHASDFKYVVLRNFENLTANDAVEIDEHTDLDLCVSDYYMAKRLLDAESTTLERMEDGEGRVQNRFKVGDKWVQVDIRYVGDHYYDTRWEEALLESRMWFNGFFIPNEENLRYSLLYHALVHKFSVSETYLVRFKQEFHTIDRAELASELKSWMRERQYSMPKPSDPSVGWLHGE
;
A
#
# COMPACT_ATOMS: atom_id res chain seq x y z
N MET A 1 -8.06 34.16 51.40
CA MET A 1 -8.47 33.78 50.02
C MET A 1 -7.47 32.73 49.54
N ILE A 2 -7.52 31.51 50.07
CA ILE A 2 -8.29 30.34 49.58
C ILE A 2 -8.12 30.11 48.08
N LEU A 3 -7.06 29.37 47.75
CA LEU A 3 -6.91 28.55 46.54
C LEU A 3 -7.82 27.32 46.65
N PRO A 4 -8.42 26.81 45.56
CA PRO A 4 -9.09 25.51 45.60
C PRO A 4 -8.05 24.39 45.47
N VAL A 5 -8.03 23.54 46.49
CA VAL A 5 -7.41 22.22 46.51
C VAL A 5 -8.26 21.28 45.65
N PHE A 6 -7.72 20.73 44.58
CA PHE A 6 -8.34 19.62 43.88
C PHE A 6 -7.98 18.31 44.59
N HIS A 7 -8.95 17.74 45.31
CA HIS A 7 -8.88 16.37 45.79
C HIS A 7 -8.97 15.38 44.61
N ARG A 8 -8.04 14.42 44.57
CA ARG A 8 -8.15 13.23 43.73
C ARG A 8 -9.38 12.43 44.16
N VAL A 9 -10.38 12.33 43.29
CA VAL A 9 -11.44 11.33 43.37
C VAL A 9 -10.88 10.01 42.79
N PRO A 10 -11.00 8.86 43.47
CA PRO A 10 -10.59 7.59 42.90
C PRO A 10 -11.51 7.24 41.73
N LEU A 11 -10.92 6.87 40.59
CA LEU A 11 -11.62 6.22 39.49
C LEU A 11 -12.26 4.93 40.02
N GLN A 12 -13.59 4.91 40.12
CA GLN A 12 -14.35 3.69 40.25
C GLN A 12 -14.06 2.83 39.02
N THR A 13 -13.34 1.73 39.25
CA THR A 13 -13.19 0.64 38.30
C THR A 13 -14.57 0.02 38.08
N HIS A 14 -15.22 0.35 36.96
CA HIS A 14 -16.27 -0.51 36.42
C HIS A 14 -15.60 -1.78 35.91
N SER A 15 -15.61 -2.80 36.77
CA SER A 15 -15.35 -4.18 36.40
C SER A 15 -16.43 -4.62 35.42
N ALA A 16 -16.12 -4.54 34.11
CA ALA A 16 -16.83 -5.34 33.14
C ALA A 16 -16.53 -6.80 33.49
N VAL A 17 -17.52 -7.46 34.06
CA VAL A 17 -17.52 -8.91 34.30
C VAL A 17 -17.42 -9.58 32.93
N TYR A 18 -16.19 -9.84 32.49
CA TYR A 18 -15.91 -10.82 31.46
C TYR A 18 -16.35 -12.17 32.02
N ASN A 19 -17.55 -12.59 31.64
CA ASN A 19 -17.96 -13.98 31.78
C ASN A 19 -16.97 -14.83 30.97
N LYS A 20 -15.94 -15.35 31.64
CA LYS A 20 -15.17 -16.51 31.17
C LYS A 20 -16.15 -17.67 31.00
N ARG A 21 -16.77 -17.79 29.83
CA ARG A 21 -17.26 -19.09 29.39
C ARG A 21 -16.03 -19.93 29.10
N ALA A 22 -15.86 -20.97 29.90
CA ALA A 22 -14.92 -22.05 29.65
C ALA A 22 -15.03 -22.52 28.18
N PRO A 23 -13.94 -22.97 27.56
CA PRO A 23 -14.01 -23.55 26.23
C PRO A 23 -14.96 -24.74 26.29
N VAL A 24 -16.10 -24.62 25.62
CA VAL A 24 -16.99 -25.75 25.39
C VAL A 24 -16.19 -26.71 24.52
N SER A 25 -15.88 -27.88 25.06
CA SER A 25 -15.39 -29.00 24.28
C SER A 25 -16.40 -29.28 23.17
N VAL A 26 -16.07 -28.94 21.94
CA VAL A 26 -16.88 -29.33 20.78
C VAL A 26 -16.56 -30.79 20.50
N GLY A 27 -17.20 -31.66 21.27
CA GLY A 27 -17.43 -33.04 20.86
C GLY A 27 -18.46 -33.06 19.73
N ASP A 28 -18.29 -34.03 18.82
CA ASP A 28 -19.18 -34.38 17.71
C ASP A 28 -20.62 -33.85 17.84
N ARG A 29 -20.87 -32.68 17.26
CA ARG A 29 -22.23 -32.24 16.92
C ARG A 29 -22.21 -31.74 15.49
N SER A 30 -22.82 -32.52 14.61
CA SER A 30 -23.27 -32.09 13.29
C SER A 30 -24.20 -30.89 13.47
N ILE A 31 -23.73 -29.68 13.14
CA ILE A 31 -24.56 -28.48 13.03
C ILE A 31 -25.50 -28.68 11.84
N LYS A 32 -26.81 -28.53 12.03
CA LYS A 32 -27.80 -28.74 10.96
C LYS A 32 -27.93 -27.46 10.13
N LYS A 33 -28.33 -27.60 8.87
CA LYS A 33 -28.56 -26.49 7.91
C LYS A 33 -29.48 -25.38 8.45
N SER A 34 -30.35 -25.70 9.41
CA SER A 34 -31.25 -24.78 10.11
C SER A 34 -30.57 -23.84 11.10
N ASP A 35 -29.35 -24.17 11.55
CA ASP A 35 -28.63 -23.43 12.59
C ASP A 35 -27.81 -22.27 12.01
N LEU A 36 -27.67 -22.24 10.67
CA LEU A 36 -27.15 -21.12 9.90
C LEU A 36 -28.29 -20.12 9.68
N HIS A 37 -28.63 -19.34 10.70
CA HIS A 37 -29.47 -18.16 10.51
C HIS A 37 -28.77 -17.19 9.53
N GLU A 38 -29.58 -16.63 8.63
CA GLU A 38 -29.23 -15.76 7.50
C GLU A 38 -28.20 -14.66 7.85
N GLU A 39 -26.91 -14.96 7.70
CA GLU A 39 -25.96 -13.96 7.23
C GLU A 39 -26.17 -13.84 5.72
N THR A 40 -26.79 -12.75 5.29
CA THR A 40 -26.98 -12.40 3.88
C THR A 40 -25.60 -12.26 3.22
N PHE A 41 -25.16 -13.31 2.52
CA PHE A 41 -23.94 -13.25 1.71
C PHE A 41 -24.11 -12.17 0.62
N ALA A 42 -23.28 -11.12 0.66
CA ALA A 42 -23.17 -10.17 -0.45
C ALA A 42 -22.60 -10.94 -1.66
N SER A 43 -23.41 -11.14 -2.69
CA SER A 43 -23.16 -12.16 -3.70
C SER A 43 -22.07 -11.78 -4.71
N THR A 44 -20.81 -11.88 -4.32
CA THR A 44 -19.74 -12.13 -5.29
C THR A 44 -19.63 -13.64 -5.47
N LEU A 45 -20.36 -14.19 -6.44
CA LEU A 45 -20.29 -15.62 -6.79
C LEU A 45 -19.05 -15.86 -7.66
N GLN A 46 -18.03 -16.52 -7.11
CA GLN A 46 -16.98 -17.14 -7.93
C GLN A 46 -17.30 -18.62 -8.10
N SER A 47 -17.34 -19.08 -9.35
CA SER A 47 -17.48 -20.50 -9.68
C SER A 47 -16.13 -21.06 -10.09
N GLY A 48 -15.65 -22.06 -9.36
CA GLY A 48 -14.52 -22.91 -9.74
C GLY A 48 -15.01 -24.20 -10.41
N ALA A 49 -14.07 -24.99 -10.93
CA ALA A 49 -14.38 -26.26 -11.59
C ALA A 49 -15.14 -27.24 -10.69
N THR A 50 -14.86 -27.22 -9.37
CA THR A 50 -15.38 -28.18 -8.39
C THR A 50 -16.25 -27.57 -7.30
N SER A 51 -16.31 -26.24 -7.17
CA SER A 51 -17.03 -25.55 -6.08
C SER A 51 -17.54 -24.16 -6.46
N THR A 52 -18.60 -23.72 -5.79
CA THR A 52 -19.04 -22.31 -5.74
C THR A 52 -18.56 -21.67 -4.44
N ILE A 53 -18.08 -20.43 -4.55
CA ILE A 53 -17.64 -19.61 -3.42
C ILE A 53 -18.66 -18.49 -3.19
N SER A 54 -18.97 -18.22 -1.92
CA SER A 54 -19.73 -17.08 -1.45
C SER A 54 -18.96 -16.38 -0.33
N ILE A 55 -18.84 -15.07 -0.41
CA ILE A 55 -17.95 -14.27 0.45
C ILE A 55 -18.78 -13.26 1.24
N THR A 56 -18.44 -13.08 2.51
CA THR A 56 -18.86 -11.94 3.34
C THR A 56 -17.63 -11.16 3.79
N ASN A 57 -17.83 -10.06 4.53
CA ASN A 57 -16.72 -9.29 5.09
C ASN A 57 -15.90 -10.07 6.13
N THR A 58 -16.43 -11.16 6.70
CA THR A 58 -15.83 -11.89 7.82
C THR A 58 -15.61 -13.38 7.53
N SER A 59 -16.30 -13.93 6.54
CA SER A 59 -16.34 -15.37 6.28
C SER A 59 -16.38 -15.72 4.79
N VAL A 60 -15.94 -16.94 4.48
CA VAL A 60 -15.98 -17.52 3.12
C VAL A 60 -16.67 -18.87 3.21
N LEU A 61 -17.75 -19.04 2.43
CA LEU A 61 -18.43 -20.32 2.22
C LEU A 61 -17.97 -20.92 0.89
N LYS A 62 -17.35 -22.08 0.94
CA LYS A 62 -17.06 -22.92 -0.22
C LYS A 62 -18.02 -24.10 -0.22
N ARG A 63 -18.78 -24.26 -1.30
CA ARG A 63 -19.72 -25.37 -1.50
C ARG A 63 -19.34 -26.17 -2.74
N LEU A 64 -19.26 -27.48 -2.62
CA LEU A 64 -18.93 -28.36 -3.74
C LEU A 64 -20.08 -28.43 -4.76
N ASN A 65 -19.71 -28.42 -6.04
CA ASN A 65 -20.64 -28.63 -7.15
C ASN A 65 -20.87 -30.13 -7.37
N ILE A 66 -21.85 -30.69 -6.66
CA ILE A 66 -22.18 -32.14 -6.68
C ILE A 66 -22.48 -32.65 -8.10
N LYS A 67 -22.93 -31.78 -9.03
CA LYS A 67 -23.15 -32.16 -10.44
C LYS A 67 -21.86 -32.47 -11.23
N SER A 68 -20.69 -32.02 -10.78
CA SER A 68 -19.38 -32.37 -11.38
C SER A 68 -18.88 -33.76 -10.97
N ALA A 69 -19.43 -34.35 -9.89
CA ALA A 69 -19.06 -35.68 -9.39
C ALA A 69 -19.56 -36.84 -10.28
N VAL A 70 -20.20 -36.55 -11.41
CA VAL A 70 -20.70 -37.54 -12.39
C VAL A 70 -19.77 -37.65 -13.61
N LEU A 71 -18.67 -36.90 -13.68
CA LEU A 71 -17.64 -37.07 -14.70
C LEU A 71 -16.32 -37.51 -14.04
N ASP A 72 -15.97 -38.77 -14.31
CA ASP A 72 -14.78 -39.53 -13.89
C ASP A 72 -14.84 -40.27 -12.54
N ASP A 73 -14.80 -41.61 -12.62
CA ASP A 73 -14.60 -42.62 -11.56
C ASP A 73 -13.30 -42.43 -10.70
N TYR A 74 -12.61 -41.31 -10.85
CA TYR A 74 -11.23 -41.08 -10.40
C TYR A 74 -11.08 -40.11 -9.22
N VAL A 75 -12.10 -39.32 -8.86
CA VAL A 75 -11.99 -38.31 -7.79
C VAL A 75 -13.08 -38.49 -6.74
N ASP A 76 -12.67 -38.85 -5.52
CA ASP A 76 -13.55 -38.80 -4.35
C ASP A 76 -13.64 -37.36 -3.85
N ILE A 77 -14.65 -36.63 -4.35
CA ILE A 77 -14.90 -35.22 -4.01
C ILE A 77 -15.26 -35.03 -2.52
N ASN A 78 -15.81 -36.05 -1.86
CA ASN A 78 -16.05 -35.97 -0.41
C ASN A 78 -14.71 -36.02 0.35
N ALA A 79 -13.74 -36.77 -0.17
CA ALA A 79 -12.40 -36.82 0.39
C ALA A 79 -11.65 -35.46 0.33
N THR A 80 -12.02 -34.53 -0.57
CA THR A 80 -11.36 -33.21 -0.63
C THR A 80 -11.77 -32.29 0.51
N ILE A 81 -13.06 -32.24 0.89
CA ILE A 81 -13.50 -31.44 2.05
C ILE A 81 -12.96 -32.02 3.35
N SER A 82 -13.06 -33.35 3.54
CA SER A 82 -12.53 -34.00 4.74
C SER A 82 -11.02 -33.76 4.92
N ARG A 83 -10.27 -33.75 3.81
CA ARG A 83 -8.83 -33.45 3.81
C ARG A 83 -8.55 -31.98 4.12
N GLU A 84 -9.27 -31.06 3.50
CA GLU A 84 -9.11 -29.62 3.75
C GLU A 84 -9.43 -29.28 5.22
N VAL A 85 -10.52 -29.82 5.77
CA VAL A 85 -10.87 -29.69 7.19
C VAL A 85 -9.78 -30.24 8.12
N CYS A 86 -9.24 -31.42 7.80
CA CYS A 86 -8.16 -32.02 8.57
C CYS A 86 -6.89 -31.16 8.56
N VAL A 87 -6.48 -30.67 7.38
CA VAL A 87 -5.27 -29.85 7.22
C VAL A 87 -5.42 -28.49 7.89
N LEU A 88 -6.58 -27.83 7.76
CA LEU A 88 -6.87 -26.60 8.51
C LEU A 88 -6.80 -26.83 10.02
N ASN A 89 -7.23 -27.98 10.52
CA ASN A 89 -7.11 -28.31 11.94
C ASN A 89 -5.66 -28.53 12.40
N ILE A 90 -4.79 -29.03 11.53
CA ILE A 90 -3.35 -29.15 11.80
C ILE A 90 -2.73 -27.74 11.83
N LEU A 91 -3.05 -26.90 10.84
CA LEU A 91 -2.43 -25.60 10.62
C LEU A 91 -2.99 -24.46 11.48
N LYS A 92 -4.13 -24.65 12.17
CA LYS A 92 -4.86 -23.59 12.93
C LYS A 92 -4.07 -22.79 13.96
N HIS A 93 -2.89 -23.25 14.34
CA HIS A 93 -2.02 -22.55 15.30
C HIS A 93 -1.11 -21.53 14.61
N PHE A 94 -0.98 -21.58 13.29
CA PHE A 94 -0.28 -20.59 12.51
C PHE A 94 -1.19 -19.40 12.17
N PRO A 95 -0.78 -18.15 12.44
CA PRO A 95 -1.63 -16.97 12.21
C PRO A 95 -2.07 -16.73 10.76
N TRP A 96 -1.32 -17.23 9.79
CA TRP A 96 -1.63 -17.10 8.36
C TRP A 96 -2.69 -18.12 7.88
N CYS A 97 -3.01 -19.14 8.68
CA CYS A 97 -3.99 -20.15 8.32
C CYS A 97 -5.41 -19.59 8.57
N PRO A 98 -6.31 -19.59 7.57
CA PRO A 98 -7.71 -19.23 7.79
C PRO A 98 -8.35 -20.09 8.88
N ALA A 99 -9.13 -19.46 9.76
CA ALA A 99 -9.82 -20.17 10.82
C ALA A 99 -10.96 -21.00 10.23
N LEU A 100 -10.99 -22.31 10.51
CA LEU A 100 -12.14 -23.16 10.20
C LEU A 100 -13.31 -22.81 11.14
N LEU A 101 -14.39 -22.26 10.60
CA LEU A 101 -15.57 -21.85 11.36
C LEU A 101 -16.63 -22.94 11.43
N SER A 102 -16.87 -23.62 10.31
CA SER A 102 -17.86 -24.70 10.20
C SER A 102 -17.59 -25.55 8.96
N TYR A 103 -18.11 -26.77 8.91
CA TYR A 103 -18.05 -27.63 7.74
C TYR A 103 -19.20 -28.63 7.75
N GLY A 104 -19.50 -29.17 6.57
CA GLY A 104 -20.45 -30.26 6.39
C GLY A 104 -19.97 -31.19 5.28
N GLN A 105 -20.86 -32.07 4.82
CA GLN A 105 -20.52 -33.06 3.81
C GLN A 105 -20.11 -32.44 2.47
N ASP A 106 -20.74 -31.32 2.09
CA ASP A 106 -20.56 -30.65 0.80
C ASP A 106 -20.07 -29.19 0.92
N PHE A 107 -19.71 -28.73 2.12
CA PHE A 107 -19.31 -27.35 2.34
C PHE A 107 -18.25 -27.17 3.42
N ILE A 108 -17.52 -26.06 3.33
CA ILE A 108 -16.61 -25.56 4.36
C ILE A 108 -16.79 -24.05 4.50
N ILE A 109 -16.74 -23.56 5.75
CA ILE A 109 -16.77 -22.14 6.09
C ILE A 109 -15.48 -21.80 6.82
N THR A 110 -14.74 -20.83 6.30
CA THR A 110 -13.52 -20.29 6.92
C THR A 110 -13.66 -18.80 7.22
N SER A 111 -12.76 -18.24 8.02
CA SER A 111 -12.59 -16.80 8.11
C SER A 111 -12.19 -16.21 6.75
N PHE A 112 -12.57 -14.96 6.50
CA PHE A 112 -12.10 -14.22 5.34
C PHE A 112 -10.58 -14.02 5.41
N ALA A 113 -9.88 -14.42 4.35
CA ALA A 113 -8.43 -14.44 4.27
C ALA A 113 -7.86 -13.35 3.33
N GLY A 114 -8.72 -12.44 2.85
CA GLY A 114 -8.36 -11.37 1.93
C GLY A 114 -8.74 -11.63 0.48
N TYR A 115 -8.02 -10.99 -0.43
CA TYR A 115 -8.24 -11.06 -1.88
C TYR A 115 -7.12 -11.84 -2.57
N PRO A 116 -7.36 -12.52 -3.71
CA PRO A 116 -6.34 -13.29 -4.39
C PRO A 116 -5.09 -12.45 -4.69
N LEU A 117 -3.91 -13.03 -4.44
CA LEU A 117 -2.61 -12.40 -4.69
C LEU A 117 -2.48 -12.04 -6.17
N ASN A 118 -2.15 -10.79 -6.45
CA ASN A 118 -2.02 -10.24 -7.79
C ASN A 118 -1.01 -9.07 -7.80
N ALA A 119 -0.76 -8.51 -8.98
CA ALA A 119 0.22 -7.43 -9.17
C ALA A 119 -0.11 -6.17 -8.35
N THR A 120 -1.38 -5.89 -8.06
CA THR A 120 -1.78 -4.71 -7.32
C THR A 120 -1.77 -4.93 -5.81
N ASN A 121 -1.94 -6.14 -5.27
CA ASN A 121 -1.97 -6.38 -3.81
C ASN A 121 -0.77 -7.15 -3.24
N VAL A 122 0.25 -7.52 -4.03
CA VAL A 122 1.46 -8.24 -3.55
C VAL A 122 2.24 -7.49 -2.46
N PRO A 123 2.46 -8.05 -1.25
CA PRO A 123 3.28 -7.42 -0.21
C PRO A 123 4.76 -7.34 -0.59
N ASP A 124 5.48 -6.34 -0.08
CA ASP A 124 6.92 -6.19 -0.35
C ASP A 124 7.76 -7.31 0.26
N ASP A 125 7.38 -7.77 1.45
CA ASP A 125 7.95 -8.91 2.16
C ASP A 125 7.32 -10.26 1.74
N MET A 126 6.62 -10.32 0.60
CA MET A 126 5.93 -11.55 0.13
C MET A 126 6.86 -12.76 0.10
N PHE A 127 8.10 -12.61 -0.37
CA PHE A 127 9.05 -13.72 -0.42
C PHE A 127 9.27 -14.31 0.98
N GLU A 128 9.43 -13.46 2.00
CA GLU A 128 9.68 -13.90 3.38
C GLU A 128 8.42 -14.49 4.02
N GLN A 129 7.26 -13.89 3.78
CA GLN A 129 5.98 -14.42 4.24
C GLN A 129 5.70 -15.80 3.63
N VAL A 130 5.84 -15.95 2.31
CA VAL A 130 5.62 -17.22 1.61
C VAL A 130 6.65 -18.26 2.08
N LEU A 131 7.92 -17.88 2.21
CA LEU A 131 8.95 -18.77 2.73
C LEU A 131 8.63 -19.25 4.15
N GLN A 132 8.10 -18.38 5.01
CA GLN A 132 7.66 -18.74 6.35
C GLN A 132 6.46 -19.71 6.31
N ILE A 133 5.46 -19.46 5.46
CA ILE A 133 4.31 -20.36 5.28
C ILE A 133 4.76 -21.77 4.86
N ILE A 134 5.69 -21.86 3.89
CA ILE A 134 6.23 -23.15 3.46
C ILE A 134 6.95 -23.86 4.62
N ARG A 135 7.80 -23.15 5.38
CA ARG A 135 8.51 -23.71 6.55
C ARG A 135 7.54 -24.19 7.64
N ASP A 136 6.50 -23.41 7.91
CA ASP A 136 5.48 -23.73 8.90
C ASP A 136 4.72 -25.01 8.51
N MET A 137 4.27 -25.13 7.26
CA MET A 137 3.64 -26.36 6.76
C MET A 137 4.58 -27.58 6.88
N GLN A 138 5.84 -27.42 6.47
CA GLN A 138 6.84 -28.49 6.56
C GLN A 138 7.08 -28.94 8.01
N SER A 139 7.07 -28.01 8.96
CA SER A 139 7.29 -28.30 10.39
C SER A 139 6.24 -29.25 10.98
N VAL A 140 5.05 -29.30 10.38
CA VAL A 140 3.95 -30.20 10.75
C VAL A 140 3.69 -31.28 9.70
N GLY A 141 4.62 -31.46 8.77
CA GLY A 141 4.57 -32.48 7.72
C GLY A 141 3.51 -32.23 6.64
N VAL A 142 2.96 -31.03 6.53
CA VAL A 142 2.00 -30.68 5.49
C VAL A 142 2.73 -30.25 4.21
N ALA A 143 2.26 -30.71 3.06
CA ALA A 143 2.57 -30.14 1.75
C ALA A 143 1.26 -29.88 1.01
N HIS A 144 1.11 -28.72 0.37
CA HIS A 144 -0.12 -28.27 -0.25
C HIS A 144 -0.36 -28.90 -1.63
N ASN A 145 0.70 -29.03 -2.44
CA ASN A 145 0.70 -29.66 -3.78
C ASN A 145 -0.13 -28.97 -4.89
N ASP A 146 -0.80 -27.85 -4.62
CA ASP A 146 -1.71 -27.18 -5.58
C ASP A 146 -1.69 -25.64 -5.43
N ILE A 147 -0.55 -25.07 -5.03
CA ILE A 147 -0.44 -23.62 -4.75
C ILE A 147 -0.52 -22.78 -6.04
N LEU A 148 0.01 -23.29 -7.17
CA LEU A 148 0.16 -22.54 -8.43
C LEU A 148 -0.09 -23.45 -9.65
N TYR A 149 -0.98 -23.03 -10.56
CA TYR A 149 -1.29 -23.74 -11.82
C TYR A 149 -1.44 -22.76 -13.01
N PRO A 150 -0.97 -23.05 -14.24
CA PRO A 150 -0.23 -24.23 -14.65
C PRO A 150 1.22 -24.23 -14.15
N HIS A 151 1.74 -25.40 -13.80
CA HIS A 151 3.07 -25.60 -13.20
C HIS A 151 4.27 -25.35 -14.14
N LYS A 152 4.08 -24.71 -15.30
CA LYS A 152 5.18 -24.49 -16.27
C LYS A 152 6.04 -23.31 -15.85
N GLU A 153 7.35 -23.43 -15.99
CA GLU A 153 8.37 -22.41 -15.70
C GLU A 153 8.24 -21.12 -16.56
N HIS A 154 7.23 -21.01 -17.43
CA HIS A 154 6.94 -19.86 -18.29
C HIS A 154 5.65 -19.11 -17.85
N VAL A 155 5.38 -18.98 -16.55
CA VAL A 155 4.27 -18.14 -16.06
C VAL A 155 4.56 -16.64 -16.25
N VAL A 156 5.80 -16.27 -16.54
CA VAL A 156 6.24 -14.90 -16.79
C VAL A 156 6.60 -14.73 -18.27
N ASP A 157 5.69 -14.18 -19.06
CA ASP A 157 6.07 -13.63 -20.37
C ASP A 157 6.84 -12.34 -20.12
N ARG A 158 8.16 -12.38 -20.35
CA ARG A 158 9.05 -11.21 -20.21
C ARG A 158 8.63 -10.01 -21.08
N SER A 159 7.84 -10.24 -22.14
CA SER A 159 7.34 -9.18 -23.01
C SER A 159 5.98 -8.60 -22.58
N LYS A 160 5.23 -9.25 -21.67
CA LYS A 160 3.85 -8.88 -21.33
C LYS A 160 3.58 -8.52 -19.86
N ARG A 161 4.61 -8.53 -18.99
CA ARG A 161 4.53 -8.04 -17.58
C ARG A 161 3.29 -8.54 -16.79
N ARG A 162 2.77 -9.74 -17.09
CA ARG A 162 1.61 -10.37 -16.43
C ARG A 162 1.94 -11.83 -16.09
N LEU A 163 1.39 -12.33 -14.96
CA LEU A 163 1.17 -13.76 -14.79
C LEU A 163 0.27 -14.21 -15.94
N ILE A 164 0.77 -15.07 -16.81
CA ILE A 164 -0.07 -15.64 -17.88
C ILE A 164 -1.06 -16.60 -17.21
N ASN A 165 -2.33 -16.21 -17.08
CA ASN A 165 -3.50 -17.07 -16.90
C ASN A 165 -3.35 -18.24 -15.88
N GLY A 166 -2.72 -18.01 -14.74
CA GLY A 166 -2.51 -19.03 -13.70
C GLY A 166 -3.36 -18.82 -12.43
N LYS A 167 -3.82 -19.92 -11.82
CA LYS A 167 -4.43 -20.01 -10.48
C LYS A 167 -3.34 -19.90 -9.42
N ILE A 168 -3.56 -19.11 -8.37
CA ILE A 168 -2.69 -18.98 -7.20
C ILE A 168 -3.53 -19.00 -5.92
N GLU A 169 -3.13 -19.79 -4.93
CA GLU A 169 -3.89 -19.98 -3.68
C GLU A 169 -3.50 -19.03 -2.54
N PHE A 170 -2.67 -18.02 -2.83
CA PHE A 170 -2.34 -17.01 -1.84
C PHE A 170 -3.40 -15.91 -1.82
N MET A 171 -3.82 -15.54 -0.61
CA MET A 171 -4.74 -14.44 -0.34
C MET A 171 -3.99 -13.35 0.43
N VAL A 172 -4.33 -12.09 0.17
CA VAL A 172 -3.73 -10.93 0.84
C VAL A 172 -4.79 -10.13 1.57
N LEU A 173 -4.56 -9.90 2.87
CA LEU A 173 -5.35 -9.01 3.72
C LEU A 173 -4.40 -8.14 4.55
N ASP A 174 -4.51 -6.82 4.44
CA ASP A 174 -3.71 -5.85 5.20
C ASP A 174 -2.19 -6.14 5.16
N GLY A 175 -1.69 -6.49 3.97
CA GLY A 175 -0.28 -6.81 3.74
C GLY A 175 0.15 -8.18 4.27
N LYS A 176 -0.75 -8.99 4.84
CA LYS A 176 -0.47 -10.36 5.30
C LYS A 176 -0.96 -11.40 4.31
N ILE A 177 -0.14 -12.43 4.09
CA ILE A 177 -0.43 -13.53 3.18
C ILE A 177 -1.03 -14.69 3.95
N SER A 178 -2.13 -15.23 3.43
CA SER A 178 -2.76 -16.48 3.85
C SER A 178 -2.75 -17.48 2.68
N LEU A 179 -2.78 -18.77 2.99
CA LEU A 179 -2.89 -19.85 2.00
C LEU A 179 -4.23 -20.56 2.15
N ILE A 180 -4.90 -20.89 1.05
CA ILE A 180 -6.23 -21.52 1.01
C ILE A 180 -6.25 -22.76 0.10
N ASP A 181 -7.38 -23.48 0.07
CA ASP A 181 -7.63 -24.61 -0.86
C ASP A 181 -6.75 -25.86 -0.66
N TYR A 182 -6.72 -26.37 0.58
CA TYR A 182 -5.96 -27.57 0.96
C TYR A 182 -6.58 -28.90 0.48
N GLY A 183 -7.52 -28.87 -0.47
CA GLY A 183 -8.21 -30.04 -0.98
C GLY A 183 -7.28 -31.12 -1.57
N TRP A 184 -6.04 -30.75 -1.90
CA TRP A 184 -5.00 -31.62 -2.47
C TRP A 184 -3.73 -31.74 -1.63
N ALA A 185 -3.77 -31.28 -0.38
CA ALA A 185 -2.63 -31.35 0.52
C ALA A 185 -2.31 -32.80 0.94
N THR A 186 -1.07 -33.05 1.30
CA THR A 186 -0.60 -34.30 1.91
C THR A 186 -0.11 -34.03 3.31
N VAL A 187 -0.28 -35.00 4.20
CA VAL A 187 0.29 -34.98 5.56
C VAL A 187 1.29 -36.12 5.67
N HIS A 188 2.53 -35.80 5.99
CA HIS A 188 3.70 -36.67 5.94
C HIS A 188 3.85 -37.39 4.59
N GLY A 189 3.53 -36.69 3.48
CA GLY A 189 3.63 -37.24 2.12
C GLY A 189 2.47 -38.15 1.71
N HIS A 190 1.45 -38.32 2.55
CA HIS A 190 0.33 -39.22 2.29
C HIS A 190 -1.01 -38.47 2.22
N TYR A 191 -1.90 -38.93 1.32
CA TYR A 191 -3.23 -38.35 1.09
C TYR A 191 -4.30 -38.82 2.08
N ASN A 192 -4.06 -39.95 2.74
CA ASN A 192 -5.02 -40.68 3.56
C ASN A 192 -4.69 -40.62 5.06
N THR A 193 -3.72 -39.79 5.46
CA THR A 193 -3.37 -39.59 6.88
C THR A 193 -4.53 -38.99 7.67
N CYS A 194 -5.42 -38.28 6.99
CA CYS A 194 -6.64 -37.72 7.57
C CYS A 194 -7.76 -38.76 7.65
N PRO A 195 -8.49 -38.84 8.77
CA PRO A 195 -9.60 -39.79 8.92
C PRO A 195 -10.66 -39.66 7.82
N GLY A 196 -11.08 -40.80 7.24
CA GLY A 196 -12.14 -40.84 6.21
C GLY A 196 -11.70 -40.43 4.80
N VAL A 197 -10.40 -40.21 4.56
CA VAL A 197 -9.87 -39.76 3.27
C VAL A 197 -9.20 -40.91 2.50
N THR A 198 -9.59 -41.12 1.24
CA THR A 198 -9.04 -42.18 0.39
C THR A 198 -7.66 -41.82 -0.22
N HIS A 199 -6.90 -42.83 -0.65
CA HIS A 199 -5.62 -42.65 -1.37
C HIS A 199 -5.77 -42.20 -2.82
N LYS A 200 -6.99 -42.14 -3.36
CA LYS A 200 -7.22 -41.82 -4.78
C LYS A 200 -6.82 -40.38 -5.05
N VAL A 201 -5.96 -40.18 -6.05
CA VAL A 201 -5.49 -38.89 -6.54
C VAL A 201 -5.70 -38.78 -8.05
N PRO A 202 -5.91 -37.58 -8.62
CA PRO A 202 -6.03 -37.42 -10.06
C PRO A 202 -4.72 -37.82 -10.77
N ILE A 203 -4.84 -38.58 -11.87
CA ILE A 203 -3.71 -39.14 -12.65
C ILE A 203 -2.87 -38.08 -13.38
N HIS A 204 -3.32 -36.82 -13.44
CA HIS A 204 -2.76 -35.79 -14.34
C HIS A 204 -2.06 -34.59 -13.70
N VAL A 205 -1.86 -34.55 -12.38
CA VAL A 205 -1.23 -33.38 -11.74
C VAL A 205 0.31 -33.55 -11.73
N LYS A 206 1.00 -32.91 -12.68
CA LYS A 206 2.45 -32.69 -12.58
C LYS A 206 2.72 -31.70 -11.45
N ARG A 207 2.90 -32.19 -10.22
CA ARG A 207 3.04 -31.34 -9.03
C ARG A 207 4.33 -30.54 -9.07
N LEU A 208 4.21 -29.24 -8.85
CA LEU A 208 5.35 -28.41 -8.49
C LEU A 208 5.68 -28.67 -7.01
N ASN A 209 6.97 -28.78 -6.68
CA ASN A 209 7.40 -28.80 -5.28
C ASN A 209 7.11 -27.42 -4.66
N ASP A 210 6.36 -27.40 -3.55
CA ASP A 210 6.01 -26.19 -2.80
C ASP A 210 7.25 -25.36 -2.44
N GLU A 211 8.42 -25.99 -2.22
CA GLU A 211 9.69 -25.30 -1.94
C GLU A 211 10.18 -24.41 -3.08
N ARG A 212 9.73 -24.65 -4.32
CA ARG A 212 10.07 -23.81 -5.48
C ARG A 212 9.19 -22.56 -5.57
N ILE A 213 8.03 -22.54 -4.89
CA ILE A 213 7.04 -21.47 -4.99
C ILE A 213 7.63 -20.10 -4.59
N PRO A 214 8.34 -19.93 -3.45
CA PRO A 214 8.92 -18.64 -3.10
C PRO A 214 9.78 -18.05 -4.23
N TYR A 215 10.59 -18.89 -4.88
CA TYR A 215 11.52 -18.45 -5.93
C TYR A 215 10.81 -18.11 -7.25
N ILE A 216 9.77 -18.85 -7.63
CA ILE A 216 8.95 -18.54 -8.80
C ILE A 216 8.21 -17.21 -8.57
N LEU A 217 7.68 -17.02 -7.35
CA LEU A 217 7.01 -15.77 -7.00
C LEU A 217 7.99 -14.60 -6.87
N ARG A 218 9.24 -14.83 -6.48
CA ARG A 218 10.28 -13.78 -6.46
C ARG A 218 10.45 -13.10 -7.81
N GLU A 219 10.51 -13.88 -8.89
CA GLU A 219 10.62 -13.36 -10.26
C GLU A 219 9.33 -12.66 -10.71
N PHE A 220 8.16 -13.14 -10.28
CA PHE A 220 6.90 -12.41 -10.45
C PHE A 220 6.95 -11.04 -9.75
N THR A 221 7.42 -11.00 -8.51
CA THR A 221 7.50 -9.77 -7.69
C THR A 221 8.39 -8.73 -8.33
N ARG A 222 9.55 -9.11 -8.87
CA ARG A 222 10.45 -8.16 -9.53
C ARG A 222 9.77 -7.46 -10.69
N ASN A 223 9.06 -8.22 -11.53
CA ASN A 223 8.33 -7.67 -12.67
C ASN A 223 7.07 -6.88 -12.27
N THR A 224 6.40 -7.24 -11.17
CA THR A 224 5.25 -6.47 -10.67
C THR A 224 5.64 -5.25 -9.86
N ARG A 225 6.80 -5.25 -9.19
CA ARG A 225 7.32 -4.08 -8.47
C ARG A 225 7.54 -2.92 -9.43
N ASP A 226 8.10 -3.18 -10.61
CA ASP A 226 8.23 -2.15 -11.66
C ASP A 226 6.84 -1.58 -12.06
N VAL A 227 5.84 -2.45 -12.22
CA VAL A 227 4.46 -2.02 -12.56
C VAL A 227 3.76 -1.28 -11.41
N ARG A 228 4.00 -1.68 -10.14
CA ARG A 228 3.42 -1.03 -8.94
C ARG A 228 4.05 0.33 -8.68
N ASN A 229 5.37 0.43 -8.83
CA ASN A 229 6.13 1.68 -8.69
C ASN A 229 5.59 2.78 -9.61
N ASP A 230 5.13 2.37 -10.78
CA ASP A 230 4.61 3.25 -11.81
C ASP A 230 3.09 3.45 -11.73
N SER A 231 2.37 2.87 -10.74
CA SER A 231 0.91 2.95 -10.68
C SER A 231 0.38 3.71 -9.45
N GLU A 232 -0.79 4.33 -9.57
CA GLU A 232 -1.43 5.10 -8.49
C GLU A 232 -2.89 4.69 -8.28
N ILE A 233 -3.26 4.44 -7.03
CA ILE A 233 -4.66 4.19 -6.65
C ILE A 233 -5.40 5.51 -6.45
N HIS A 234 -6.62 5.59 -6.97
CA HIS A 234 -7.54 6.72 -6.84
C HIS A 234 -8.95 6.28 -6.45
N LEU A 235 -9.74 7.22 -5.95
CA LEU A 235 -11.18 7.05 -5.77
C LEU A 235 -11.96 7.87 -6.79
N LEU A 236 -13.07 7.32 -7.26
CA LEU A 236 -14.11 8.05 -7.96
C LEU A 236 -15.46 7.69 -7.36
N LEU A 237 -16.27 8.69 -7.02
CA LEU A 237 -17.59 8.53 -6.45
C LEU A 237 -18.63 9.10 -7.40
N ASP A 238 -19.68 8.33 -7.65
CA ASP A 238 -20.90 8.79 -8.30
C ASP A 238 -21.99 8.86 -7.23
N TRP A 239 -22.27 10.09 -6.77
CA TRP A 239 -23.11 10.35 -5.60
C TRP A 239 -24.58 10.01 -5.80
N GLU A 240 -25.03 9.93 -7.07
CA GLU A 240 -26.44 9.81 -7.44
C GLU A 240 -26.67 8.61 -8.37
N ARG A 241 -25.66 7.74 -8.55
CA ARG A 241 -25.67 6.61 -9.51
C ARG A 241 -26.11 7.06 -10.90
N SER A 242 -25.58 8.21 -11.33
CA SER A 242 -25.89 8.82 -12.62
C SER A 242 -25.41 8.01 -13.82
N LEU A 243 -24.45 7.11 -13.63
CA LEU A 243 -23.95 6.18 -14.64
C LEU A 243 -24.17 4.74 -14.19
N SER A 244 -24.58 3.87 -15.12
CA SER A 244 -24.47 2.44 -14.89
C SER A 244 -23.00 2.02 -14.81
N VAL A 245 -22.72 0.91 -14.12
CA VAL A 245 -21.36 0.35 -13.99
C VAL A 245 -20.74 0.06 -15.36
N ALA A 246 -21.55 -0.40 -16.32
CA ALA A 246 -21.10 -0.67 -17.68
C ALA A 246 -20.69 0.62 -18.40
N GLU A 247 -21.55 1.65 -18.40
CA GLU A 247 -21.24 2.95 -19.02
C GLU A 247 -20.01 3.62 -18.40
N PHE A 248 -19.86 3.51 -17.08
CA PHE A 248 -18.66 4.01 -16.40
C PHE A 248 -17.41 3.26 -16.86
N THR A 249 -17.44 1.94 -16.84
CA THR A 249 -16.28 1.10 -17.21
C THR A 249 -15.88 1.31 -18.68
N GLU A 250 -16.85 1.41 -19.59
CA GLU A 250 -16.62 1.69 -21.01
C GLU A 250 -16.06 3.10 -21.27
N SER A 251 -16.27 4.03 -20.33
CA SER A 251 -15.73 5.39 -20.44
C SER A 251 -14.25 5.53 -20.02
N LEU A 252 -13.68 4.49 -19.40
CA LEU A 252 -12.32 4.52 -18.90
C LEU A 252 -11.30 4.40 -20.03
N PRO A 253 -10.24 5.25 -20.02
CA PRO A 253 -9.11 5.05 -20.92
C PRO A 253 -8.33 3.78 -20.54
N ALA A 254 -7.56 3.24 -21.48
CA ALA A 254 -6.88 1.95 -21.32
C ALA A 254 -5.88 1.86 -20.14
N HIS A 255 -5.41 2.99 -19.60
CA HIS A 255 -4.48 3.04 -18.46
C HIS A 255 -5.18 3.14 -17.10
N LEU A 256 -6.50 3.41 -17.07
CA LEU A 256 -7.32 3.44 -15.85
C LEU A 256 -8.16 2.18 -15.74
N HIS A 257 -8.04 1.48 -14.62
CA HIS A 257 -8.77 0.24 -14.38
C HIS A 257 -9.55 0.31 -13.08
N VAL A 258 -10.80 -0.16 -13.08
CA VAL A 258 -11.52 -0.43 -11.83
C VAL A 258 -10.89 -1.65 -11.17
N VAL A 259 -10.35 -1.47 -9.97
CA VAL A 259 -9.79 -2.58 -9.15
C VAL A 259 -10.74 -3.00 -8.04
N SER A 260 -11.67 -2.12 -7.65
CA SER A 260 -12.76 -2.47 -6.74
C SER A 260 -13.97 -1.56 -6.97
N PHE A 261 -15.15 -2.06 -6.62
CA PHE A 261 -16.41 -1.36 -6.75
C PHE A 261 -17.26 -1.63 -5.50
N TYR A 262 -17.84 -0.56 -4.98
CA TYR A 262 -18.76 -0.62 -3.85
C TYR A 262 -20.05 0.10 -4.17
N GLU A 263 -21.14 -0.59 -3.91
CA GLU A 263 -22.46 0.00 -3.79
C GLU A 263 -22.71 0.32 -2.31
N ARG A 264 -23.15 1.56 -2.05
CA ARG A 264 -23.42 2.03 -0.69
C ARG A 264 -24.82 2.64 -0.65
N ASP A 265 -25.51 2.37 0.46
CA ASP A 265 -26.84 2.91 0.73
C ASP A 265 -26.76 4.38 1.15
N ALA A 266 -27.89 5.08 1.02
CA ALA A 266 -28.08 6.39 1.60
C ALA A 266 -27.81 6.43 3.11
N ILE A 267 -27.20 7.52 3.59
CA ILE A 267 -26.99 7.79 5.01
C ILE A 267 -28.16 8.62 5.55
N ASN A 268 -29.06 7.97 6.28
CA ASN A 268 -30.25 8.60 6.85
C ASN A 268 -29.99 9.41 8.12
N ASP A 269 -28.90 9.11 8.85
CA ASP A 269 -28.48 9.90 10.01
C ASP A 269 -27.76 11.16 9.54
N GLU A 270 -28.47 12.29 9.62
CA GLU A 270 -27.96 13.60 9.16
C GLU A 270 -26.71 14.04 9.92
N THR A 271 -26.59 13.70 11.22
CA THR A 271 -25.41 14.07 12.02
C THR A 271 -24.19 13.29 11.55
N MET A 272 -24.34 11.97 11.37
CA MET A 272 -23.29 11.11 10.81
C MET A 272 -22.90 11.57 9.40
N ARG A 273 -23.89 11.86 8.55
CA ARG A 273 -23.69 12.29 7.16
C ARG A 273 -22.88 13.59 7.06
N LEU A 274 -23.27 14.61 7.83
CA LEU A 274 -22.56 15.90 7.85
C LEU A 274 -21.15 15.77 8.44
N SER A 275 -20.96 14.91 9.45
CA SER A 275 -19.63 14.61 9.99
C SER A 275 -18.73 13.93 8.95
N LEU A 276 -19.24 12.94 8.23
CA LEU A 276 -18.51 12.29 7.13
C LEU A 276 -18.15 13.27 6.03
N LEU A 277 -19.08 14.12 5.59
CA LEU A 277 -18.81 15.15 4.59
C LEU A 277 -17.74 16.15 5.03
N GLN A 278 -17.82 16.60 6.28
CA GLN A 278 -16.81 17.50 6.84
C GLN A 278 -15.42 16.85 6.85
N ASN A 279 -15.33 15.60 7.29
CA ASN A 279 -14.06 14.87 7.30
C ASN A 279 -13.55 14.59 5.89
N PHE A 280 -14.45 14.30 4.94
CA PHE A 280 -14.11 14.00 3.55
C PHE A 280 -13.55 15.22 2.80
N TYR A 281 -14.11 16.40 3.03
CA TYR A 281 -13.72 17.63 2.33
C TYR A 281 -12.75 18.53 3.12
N GLY A 282 -12.56 18.25 4.42
CA GLY A 282 -11.78 19.07 5.34
C GLY A 282 -12.46 20.39 5.73
N VAL A 283 -13.69 20.61 5.30
CA VAL A 283 -14.49 21.83 5.55
C VAL A 283 -15.95 21.46 5.74
N PRO A 284 -16.75 22.24 6.49
CA PRO A 284 -18.18 22.01 6.59
C PRO A 284 -18.84 22.02 5.22
N VAL A 285 -19.52 20.92 4.88
CA VAL A 285 -20.25 20.74 3.63
C VAL A 285 -21.65 20.25 3.97
N ALA A 286 -22.67 21.00 3.56
CA ALA A 286 -24.07 20.70 3.81
C ALA A 286 -24.87 20.70 2.50
N ASP A 287 -24.68 19.65 1.69
CA ASP A 287 -25.47 19.43 0.47
C ASP A 287 -26.06 18.02 0.42
N ASN A 288 -26.47 17.56 -0.76
CA ASN A 288 -27.19 16.29 -0.94
C ASN A 288 -26.28 15.06 -1.07
N ARG A 289 -24.95 15.21 -1.02
CA ARG A 289 -24.05 14.04 -1.05
C ARG A 289 -24.34 13.11 0.13
N PHE A 290 -24.24 11.79 -0.13
CA PHE A 290 -24.64 10.68 0.77
C PHE A 290 -26.14 10.58 1.12
N LYS A 291 -27.02 11.45 0.60
CA LYS A 291 -28.48 11.30 0.84
C LYS A 291 -29.14 10.23 -0.03
N SER A 292 -28.47 9.85 -1.11
CA SER A 292 -28.85 8.74 -1.96
C SER A 292 -27.81 7.64 -1.87
N ASP A 293 -28.31 6.45 -2.14
CA ASP A 293 -27.58 5.34 -2.71
C ASP A 293 -26.52 5.83 -3.74
N HIS A 294 -25.28 5.36 -3.61
CA HIS A 294 -24.14 5.86 -4.38
C HIS A 294 -23.15 4.75 -4.74
N PHE A 295 -22.30 5.04 -5.73
CA PHE A 295 -21.23 4.14 -6.17
C PHE A 295 -19.86 4.69 -5.84
N ILE A 296 -18.96 3.81 -5.40
CA ILE A 296 -17.56 4.10 -5.15
C ILE A 296 -16.72 3.15 -6.00
N TYR A 297 -15.90 3.73 -6.87
CA TYR A 297 -14.95 3.02 -7.70
C TYR A 297 -13.55 3.27 -7.17
N VAL A 298 -12.81 2.19 -6.94
CA VAL A 298 -11.36 2.24 -6.71
C VAL A 298 -10.70 2.05 -8.05
N LEU A 299 -9.94 3.04 -8.49
CA LEU A 299 -9.25 3.05 -9.77
C LEU A 299 -7.76 2.81 -9.55
N ASN A 300 -7.14 2.07 -10.46
CA ASN A 300 -5.70 1.99 -10.61
C ASN A 300 -5.29 2.70 -11.90
N ASP A 301 -4.49 3.75 -11.75
CA ASP A 301 -3.84 4.46 -12.83
C ASP A 301 -2.45 3.87 -13.07
N THR A 302 -2.29 3.19 -14.20
CA THR A 302 -1.01 2.55 -14.58
C THR A 302 -0.02 3.49 -15.24
N GLN A 303 -0.40 4.74 -15.50
CA GLN A 303 0.44 5.79 -16.09
C GLN A 303 0.14 7.15 -15.44
N PRO A 304 0.31 7.30 -14.12
CA PRO A 304 -0.03 8.50 -13.39
C PRO A 304 0.78 9.68 -13.90
N GLN A 305 0.06 10.73 -14.30
CA GLN A 305 0.64 11.96 -14.79
C GLN A 305 0.15 13.13 -13.95
N TYR A 306 1.10 13.95 -13.49
CA TYR A 306 0.81 15.11 -12.67
C TYR A 306 1.04 16.40 -13.42
N SER A 307 -0.03 17.17 -13.56
CA SER A 307 -0.01 18.43 -14.27
C SER A 307 -0.81 19.49 -13.52
N TRP A 308 -0.47 20.74 -13.75
CA TRP A 308 -1.24 21.85 -13.21
C TRP A 308 -2.64 21.92 -13.84
N ARG A 309 -3.65 22.12 -13.00
CA ARG A 309 -5.06 22.27 -13.37
C ARG A 309 -5.72 23.35 -12.51
N GLN A 310 -6.64 24.10 -13.10
CA GLN A 310 -7.54 24.96 -12.34
C GLN A 310 -8.59 24.11 -11.63
N THR A 311 -8.54 24.10 -10.29
CA THR A 311 -9.50 23.44 -9.41
C THR A 311 -10.40 24.47 -8.72
N THR A 312 -11.41 24.00 -7.97
CA THR A 312 -12.22 24.88 -7.11
C THR A 312 -11.43 25.45 -5.94
N LYS A 313 -10.30 24.82 -5.57
CA LYS A 313 -9.38 25.24 -4.51
C LYS A 313 -8.15 25.97 -5.07
N GLY A 314 -8.25 26.55 -6.27
CA GLY A 314 -7.16 27.26 -6.95
C GLY A 314 -6.39 26.38 -7.95
N TYR A 315 -5.26 26.90 -8.44
CA TYR A 315 -4.41 26.20 -9.40
C TYR A 315 -3.54 25.18 -8.66
N ARG A 316 -3.74 23.89 -8.92
CA ARG A 316 -3.06 22.80 -8.20
C ARG A 316 -2.45 21.80 -9.17
N ARG A 317 -1.36 21.15 -8.75
CA ARG A 317 -0.77 20.01 -9.46
C ARG A 317 -1.51 18.75 -9.02
N VAL A 318 -2.25 18.14 -9.94
CA VAL A 318 -3.14 16.99 -9.68
C VAL A 318 -2.84 15.86 -10.66
N ASN A 319 -3.26 14.63 -10.35
CA ASN A 319 -3.28 13.56 -11.33
C ASN A 319 -4.25 13.94 -12.46
N SER A 320 -3.69 14.27 -13.63
CA SER A 320 -4.47 14.77 -14.76
C SER A 320 -5.38 13.72 -15.36
N ASN A 321 -5.01 12.44 -15.32
CA ASN A 321 -5.82 11.35 -15.91
C ASN A 321 -7.17 11.25 -15.20
N VAL A 322 -7.15 11.22 -13.87
CA VAL A 322 -8.35 11.11 -13.04
C VAL A 322 -9.12 12.44 -12.98
N PHE A 323 -8.41 13.56 -12.89
CA PHE A 323 -9.03 14.88 -12.88
C PHE A 323 -9.78 15.18 -14.20
N ASP A 324 -9.16 14.90 -15.35
CA ASP A 324 -9.76 15.14 -16.65
C ASP A 324 -10.88 14.13 -16.94
N LEU A 325 -10.77 12.87 -16.46
CA LEU A 325 -11.88 11.90 -16.47
C LEU A 325 -13.09 12.45 -15.69
N LYS A 326 -12.90 12.91 -14.45
CA LYS A 326 -13.95 13.54 -13.63
C LYS A 326 -14.65 14.67 -14.39
N LYS A 327 -13.89 15.56 -15.05
CA LYS A 327 -14.46 16.64 -15.87
C LYS A 327 -15.27 16.13 -17.06
N ARG A 328 -14.75 15.15 -17.81
CA ARG A 328 -15.46 14.55 -18.96
C ARG A 328 -16.78 13.90 -18.54
N LEU A 329 -16.79 13.18 -17.41
CA LEU A 329 -18.01 12.53 -16.92
C LEU A 329 -19.04 13.55 -16.48
N ARG A 330 -18.65 14.57 -15.70
CA ARG A 330 -19.54 15.68 -15.28
C ARG A 330 -20.16 16.44 -16.45
N ALA A 331 -19.49 16.51 -17.61
CA ALA A 331 -20.05 17.14 -18.81
C ALA A 331 -21.16 16.31 -19.48
N ARG A 332 -21.26 15.02 -19.17
CA ARG A 332 -22.20 14.07 -19.79
C ARG A 332 -23.41 13.75 -18.91
N ILE A 333 -23.34 14.04 -17.62
CA ILE A 333 -24.39 13.69 -16.65
C ILE A 333 -24.93 14.94 -15.94
N GLN A 334 -26.15 14.85 -15.41
CA GLN A 334 -26.72 15.89 -14.56
C GLN A 334 -26.32 15.75 -13.07
N GLY A 335 -25.70 14.63 -12.67
CA GLY A 335 -25.34 14.36 -11.29
C GLY A 335 -23.92 14.75 -10.88
N GLN A 336 -23.60 14.48 -9.62
CA GLN A 336 -22.32 14.85 -9.01
C GLN A 336 -21.35 13.66 -9.02
N ILE A 337 -20.17 13.87 -9.62
CA ILE A 337 -19.04 12.94 -9.53
C ILE A 337 -17.91 13.58 -8.72
N HIS A 338 -17.37 12.86 -7.73
CA HIS A 338 -16.10 13.19 -7.08
C HIS A 338 -15.00 12.28 -7.61
N ALA A 339 -13.77 12.78 -7.68
CA ALA A 339 -12.60 11.95 -7.88
C ALA A 339 -11.41 12.61 -7.19
N THR A 340 -10.56 11.80 -6.56
CA THR A 340 -9.40 12.28 -5.81
C THR A 340 -8.36 12.88 -6.75
N ASP A 341 -7.71 13.95 -6.31
CA ASP A 341 -6.76 14.71 -7.11
C ASP A 341 -5.33 14.17 -6.98
N ASN A 342 -5.01 13.41 -5.93
CA ASN A 342 -3.68 12.83 -5.70
C ASN A 342 -3.71 11.64 -4.70
N ILE A 343 -2.57 10.96 -4.56
CA ILE A 343 -2.36 9.87 -3.60
C ILE A 343 -2.72 10.22 -2.15
N GLN A 344 -2.42 11.44 -1.67
CA GLN A 344 -2.68 11.84 -0.28
C GLN A 344 -4.19 11.99 -0.01
N GLU A 345 -4.91 12.70 -0.87
CA GLU A 345 -6.36 12.83 -0.79
C GLU A 345 -7.04 11.45 -0.92
N THR A 346 -6.48 10.56 -1.73
CA THR A 346 -6.99 9.18 -1.88
C THR A 346 -6.91 8.42 -0.56
N LYS A 347 -5.76 8.40 0.12
CA LYS A 347 -5.59 7.74 1.42
C LYS A 347 -6.60 8.26 2.45
N GLU A 348 -6.78 9.57 2.50
CA GLU A 348 -7.69 10.23 3.45
C GLU A 348 -9.15 9.96 3.15
N ASN A 349 -9.57 10.11 1.90
CA ASN A 349 -10.93 9.83 1.47
C ASN A 349 -11.28 8.35 1.68
N MET A 350 -10.35 7.42 1.41
CA MET A 350 -10.54 6.00 1.72
C MET A 350 -10.76 5.78 3.22
N ALA A 351 -9.91 6.36 4.07
CA ALA A 351 -10.05 6.23 5.52
C ALA A 351 -11.40 6.75 6.03
N VAL A 352 -11.87 7.91 5.52
CA VAL A 352 -13.19 8.46 5.86
C VAL A 352 -14.33 7.55 5.43
N LEU A 353 -14.19 6.86 4.30
CA LEU A 353 -15.17 5.91 3.77
C LEU A 353 -15.09 4.51 4.41
N GLY A 354 -14.21 4.30 5.39
CA GLY A 354 -13.97 2.98 6.00
C GLY A 354 -13.33 1.99 5.03
N LEU A 355 -12.61 2.47 4.01
CA LEU A 355 -11.85 1.68 3.06
C LEU A 355 -10.37 1.70 3.47
N SER A 356 -9.70 0.57 3.30
CA SER A 356 -8.27 0.43 3.60
C SER A 356 -7.44 0.64 2.33
N TYR A 357 -6.64 1.70 2.27
CA TYR A 357 -5.71 1.92 1.15
C TYR A 357 -4.72 0.76 1.01
N SER A 358 -4.26 0.19 2.13
CA SER A 358 -3.33 -0.94 2.15
C SER A 358 -3.92 -2.23 1.57
N SER A 359 -5.25 -2.34 1.44
CA SER A 359 -5.89 -3.44 0.69
C SER A 359 -5.59 -3.37 -0.81
N PHE A 360 -5.28 -2.19 -1.34
CA PHE A 360 -5.03 -1.96 -2.77
C PHE A 360 -3.58 -1.65 -3.08
N TYR A 361 -2.90 -0.93 -2.19
CA TYR A 361 -1.51 -0.57 -2.34
C TYR A 361 -0.91 -0.33 -0.97
N THR A 362 0.18 -1.03 -0.67
CA THR A 362 1.01 -0.73 0.48
C THR A 362 2.44 -1.03 0.11
N LYS A 363 3.34 -0.16 0.53
CA LYS A 363 4.76 -0.49 0.61
C LYS A 363 5.21 -0.68 2.04
N SER A 364 5.95 -1.74 2.24
CA SER A 364 6.59 -2.06 3.51
C SER A 364 8.07 -2.28 3.25
N PHE A 365 8.89 -1.36 3.73
CA PHE A 365 10.33 -1.49 3.65
C PHE A 365 10.83 -2.26 4.87
N ALA A 366 11.59 -3.33 4.68
CA ALA A 366 12.23 -4.03 5.80
C ALA A 366 13.39 -3.21 6.38
N SER A 367 14.06 -2.42 5.52
CA SER A 367 15.19 -1.57 5.90
C SER A 367 15.39 -0.38 4.98
N LEU A 368 16.23 0.59 5.36
CA LEU A 368 16.61 1.71 4.50
C LEU A 368 17.32 1.24 3.21
N SER A 369 18.03 0.12 3.23
CA SER A 369 18.58 -0.45 2.00
C SER A 369 17.47 -0.78 1.00
N SER A 370 16.37 -1.39 1.46
CA SER A 370 15.23 -1.71 0.58
C SER A 370 14.51 -0.46 0.04
N VAL A 371 14.57 0.65 0.78
CA VAL A 371 14.07 1.96 0.33
C VAL A 371 14.92 2.46 -0.82
N PHE A 372 16.24 2.53 -0.64
CA PHE A 372 17.14 3.00 -1.68
C PHE A 372 17.17 2.09 -2.89
N ASP A 373 17.11 0.77 -2.71
CA ASP A 373 16.93 -0.19 -3.80
C ASP A 373 15.68 0.13 -4.62
N THR A 374 14.58 0.48 -3.97
CA THR A 374 13.34 0.86 -4.66
C THR A 374 13.51 2.14 -5.48
N LEU A 375 14.15 3.16 -4.92
CA LEU A 375 14.42 4.41 -5.64
C LEU A 375 15.40 4.23 -6.79
N ASN A 376 16.42 3.38 -6.61
CA ASN A 376 17.45 3.10 -7.62
C ASN A 376 16.92 2.39 -8.87
N HIS A 377 15.87 1.57 -8.73
CA HIS A 377 15.30 0.78 -9.82
C HIS A 377 14.08 1.46 -10.49
N ALA A 378 13.65 2.63 -9.99
CA ALA A 378 12.56 3.36 -10.59
C ALA A 378 12.99 3.97 -11.94
N SER A 379 12.25 3.64 -13.00
CA SER A 379 12.55 4.13 -14.36
C SER A 379 12.28 5.63 -14.45
N ASP A 380 13.16 6.38 -15.11
CA ASP A 380 13.05 7.84 -15.29
C ASP A 380 12.94 8.66 -13.98
N PHE A 381 13.31 8.06 -12.85
CA PHE A 381 13.37 8.72 -11.54
C PHE A 381 14.81 8.95 -11.12
N LYS A 382 15.12 10.17 -10.70
CA LYS A 382 16.42 10.54 -10.12
C LYS A 382 16.20 11.11 -8.74
N TYR A 383 17.10 10.77 -7.83
CA TYR A 383 17.12 11.33 -6.49
C TYR A 383 18.55 11.49 -5.98
N VAL A 384 18.74 12.36 -4.99
CA VAL A 384 19.94 12.40 -4.16
C VAL A 384 19.54 12.62 -2.70
N VAL A 385 20.29 12.03 -1.78
CA VAL A 385 20.25 12.35 -0.35
C VAL A 385 21.13 13.57 -0.10
N LEU A 386 20.53 14.71 0.23
CA LEU A 386 21.20 16.02 0.21
C LEU A 386 22.30 16.16 1.26
N ARG A 387 22.13 15.58 2.45
CA ARG A 387 22.99 15.82 3.62
C ARG A 387 22.77 14.77 4.70
N ASN A 388 23.64 14.80 5.72
CA ASN A 388 23.60 13.93 6.90
C ASN A 388 23.62 12.42 6.58
N PHE A 389 24.10 12.06 5.39
CA PHE A 389 24.11 10.70 4.90
C PHE A 389 25.31 9.89 5.41
N GLU A 390 26.27 10.52 6.09
CA GLU A 390 27.51 9.89 6.56
C GLU A 390 27.23 8.74 7.54
N ASN A 391 26.13 8.83 8.29
CA ASN A 391 25.67 7.79 9.21
C ASN A 391 24.67 6.81 8.57
N LEU A 392 24.24 7.05 7.32
CA LEU A 392 23.36 6.14 6.59
C LEU A 392 24.21 5.02 5.98
N THR A 393 24.09 3.81 6.51
CA THR A 393 24.76 2.63 5.96
C THR A 393 23.74 1.69 5.31
N ALA A 394 24.10 1.12 4.16
CA ALA A 394 23.27 0.13 3.46
C ALA A 394 23.15 -1.21 4.21
N ASN A 395 24.01 -1.44 5.21
CA ASN A 395 24.14 -2.75 5.85
C ASN A 395 23.26 -2.89 7.11
N ASP A 396 22.15 -2.14 7.17
CA ASP A 396 21.16 -2.20 8.26
C ASP A 396 21.73 -1.94 9.68
N ALA A 397 22.97 -1.47 9.78
CA ALA A 397 23.65 -1.18 11.05
C ALA A 397 23.25 0.17 11.65
N VAL A 398 22.42 0.95 10.92
CA VAL A 398 21.85 2.19 11.44
C VAL A 398 20.66 1.83 12.31
N GLU A 399 20.72 2.19 13.59
CA GLU A 399 19.50 2.24 14.39
C GLU A 399 18.59 3.33 13.80
N ILE A 400 17.62 2.90 12.99
CA ILE A 400 16.51 3.77 12.59
C ILE A 400 15.77 4.11 13.88
N ASP A 401 15.79 5.37 14.28
CA ASP A 401 14.99 5.88 15.38
C ASP A 401 13.92 6.85 14.84
N GLU A 402 13.07 7.35 15.74
CA GLU A 402 11.99 8.28 15.41
C GLU A 402 12.50 9.66 14.94
N HIS A 403 13.81 9.89 15.02
CA HIS A 403 14.50 11.14 14.67
C HIS A 403 15.37 11.00 13.42
N THR A 404 15.28 9.87 12.72
CA THR A 404 15.96 9.68 11.44
C THR A 404 15.25 10.52 10.38
N ASP A 405 15.83 11.68 10.06
CA ASP A 405 15.35 12.61 9.05
C ASP A 405 16.14 12.46 7.75
N LEU A 406 15.44 12.19 6.64
CA LEU A 406 16.01 12.15 5.30
C LEU A 406 15.70 13.44 4.53
N ASP A 407 16.72 14.04 3.92
CA ASP A 407 16.54 15.16 3.02
C ASP A 407 16.80 14.70 1.59
N LEU A 408 15.77 14.64 0.74
CA LEU A 408 15.88 14.23 -0.64
C LEU A 408 15.71 15.41 -1.58
N CYS A 409 16.47 15.44 -2.68
CA CYS A 409 16.11 16.18 -3.89
C CYS A 409 15.76 15.15 -4.96
N VAL A 410 14.59 15.28 -5.61
CA VAL A 410 14.05 14.30 -6.55
C VAL A 410 13.62 14.94 -7.87
N SER A 411 13.58 14.15 -8.95
CA SER A 411 13.09 14.61 -10.26
C SER A 411 11.57 14.81 -10.29
N ASP A 412 10.82 14.01 -9.51
CA ASP A 412 9.36 14.15 -9.41
C ASP A 412 8.85 13.84 -8.00
N TYR A 413 8.21 14.84 -7.37
CA TYR A 413 7.65 14.74 -6.02
C TYR A 413 6.60 13.62 -5.86
N TYR A 414 5.64 13.54 -6.79
CA TYR A 414 4.54 12.58 -6.66
C TYR A 414 5.00 11.16 -6.97
N MET A 415 5.97 11.00 -7.87
CA MET A 415 6.64 9.72 -8.05
C MET A 415 7.39 9.29 -6.78
N ALA A 416 8.14 10.19 -6.13
CA ALA A 416 8.78 9.88 -4.86
C ALA A 416 7.75 9.46 -3.79
N LYS A 417 6.61 10.17 -3.68
CA LYS A 417 5.54 9.77 -2.75
C LYS A 417 4.97 8.39 -3.04
N ARG A 418 4.74 8.03 -4.30
CA ARG A 418 4.31 6.68 -4.67
C ARG A 418 5.37 5.63 -4.35
N LEU A 419 6.60 5.88 -4.75
CA LEU A 419 7.73 4.97 -4.57
C LEU A 419 8.00 4.68 -3.11
N LEU A 420 7.77 5.65 -2.22
CA LEU A 420 7.95 5.52 -0.78
C LEU A 420 6.66 5.17 -0.03
N ASP A 421 5.52 5.15 -0.71
CA ASP A 421 4.19 5.13 -0.08
C ASP A 421 4.06 6.20 1.03
N ALA A 422 4.65 7.37 0.81
CA ALA A 422 4.82 8.39 1.83
C ALA A 422 3.49 9.11 2.16
N GLU A 423 3.43 9.66 3.36
CA GLU A 423 2.33 10.46 3.88
C GLU A 423 2.82 11.84 4.33
N SER A 424 2.08 12.90 4.01
CA SER A 424 2.41 14.25 4.47
C SER A 424 2.21 14.34 5.98
N THR A 425 3.12 15.00 6.69
CA THR A 425 3.05 15.15 8.16
C THR A 425 2.44 16.47 8.60
N THR A 426 2.14 17.37 7.66
CA THR A 426 1.65 18.73 7.91
C THR A 426 0.32 19.01 7.21
N LEU A 427 -0.44 19.96 7.73
CA LEU A 427 -1.67 20.45 7.08
C LEU A 427 -1.38 21.37 5.88
N GLU A 428 -0.30 22.16 5.93
CA GLU A 428 0.12 23.12 4.91
C GLU A 428 0.91 22.45 3.76
N ARG A 429 0.46 21.27 3.34
CA ARG A 429 1.23 20.39 2.46
C ARG A 429 1.19 20.76 0.97
N MET A 430 2.20 20.30 0.25
CA MET A 430 2.38 20.47 -1.19
C MET A 430 1.14 20.01 -1.99
N GLU A 431 0.51 18.90 -1.61
CA GLU A 431 -0.65 18.34 -2.31
C GLU A 431 -1.87 19.26 -2.31
N ASP A 432 -1.93 20.17 -1.33
CA ASP A 432 -2.97 21.18 -1.20
C ASP A 432 -2.58 22.55 -1.78
N GLY A 433 -1.38 22.67 -2.36
CA GLY A 433 -0.87 23.89 -2.96
C GLY A 433 -0.17 24.84 -1.98
N GLU A 434 0.08 24.41 -0.74
CA GLU A 434 0.67 25.23 0.33
C GLU A 434 2.20 25.08 0.46
N GLY A 435 2.79 24.12 -0.26
CA GLY A 435 4.25 24.06 -0.48
C GLY A 435 5.08 23.30 0.55
N ARG A 436 4.56 22.89 1.72
CA ARG A 436 5.34 22.06 2.66
C ARG A 436 5.60 20.66 2.08
N VAL A 437 6.86 20.25 2.07
CA VAL A 437 7.32 18.97 1.49
C VAL A 437 7.67 17.90 2.53
N GLN A 438 7.32 18.15 3.80
CA GLN A 438 7.61 17.23 4.89
C GLN A 438 6.66 16.03 4.84
N ASN A 439 7.25 14.86 4.71
CA ASN A 439 6.57 13.58 4.59
C ASN A 439 7.17 12.57 5.57
N ARG A 440 6.56 11.39 5.64
CA ARG A 440 7.11 10.22 6.32
C ARG A 440 6.73 8.94 5.59
N PHE A 441 7.51 7.89 5.76
CA PHE A 441 7.20 6.54 5.27
C PHE A 441 7.61 5.48 6.31
N LYS A 442 7.14 4.24 6.13
CA LYS A 442 7.40 3.16 7.08
C LYS A 442 8.61 2.32 6.70
N VAL A 443 9.46 2.04 7.69
CA VAL A 443 10.50 0.99 7.63
C VAL A 443 10.30 0.05 8.82
N GLY A 444 9.91 -1.19 8.57
CA GLY A 444 9.33 -2.08 9.56
C GLY A 444 8.11 -1.41 10.21
N ASP A 445 8.13 -1.32 11.53
CA ASP A 445 7.09 -0.64 12.31
C ASP A 445 7.42 0.84 12.63
N LYS A 446 8.56 1.35 12.16
CA LYS A 446 9.05 2.70 12.46
C LYS A 446 8.72 3.67 11.33
N TRP A 447 8.45 4.91 11.70
CA TRP A 447 8.29 6.02 10.75
C TRP A 447 9.61 6.74 10.57
N VAL A 448 10.02 6.93 9.31
CA VAL A 448 11.17 7.74 8.92
C VAL A 448 10.64 9.05 8.34
N GLN A 449 11.10 10.19 8.85
CA GLN A 449 10.73 11.48 8.26
C GLN A 449 11.54 11.73 6.99
N VAL A 450 10.92 12.38 6.01
CA VAL A 450 11.58 12.74 4.77
C VAL A 450 11.08 14.08 4.23
N ASP A 451 11.99 15.00 4.00
CA ASP A 451 11.76 16.20 3.21
C ASP A 451 11.98 15.84 1.73
N ILE A 452 10.89 15.82 0.95
CA ILE A 452 10.94 15.50 -0.49
C ILE A 452 11.05 16.81 -1.29
N ARG A 453 12.25 17.37 -1.39
CA ARG A 453 12.53 18.49 -2.30
C ARG A 453 12.50 18.00 -3.74
N TYR A 454 12.09 18.84 -4.67
CA TYR A 454 11.94 18.44 -6.07
C TYR A 454 12.32 19.55 -7.04
N VAL A 455 12.71 19.17 -8.27
CA VAL A 455 13.03 20.14 -9.32
C VAL A 455 11.85 21.10 -9.55
N GLY A 456 12.10 22.38 -9.33
CA GLY A 456 11.11 23.46 -9.46
C GLY A 456 10.40 23.84 -8.16
N ASP A 457 10.77 23.29 -7.01
CA ASP A 457 10.25 23.72 -5.70
C ASP A 457 10.92 25.01 -5.18
N HIS A 458 11.95 25.48 -5.90
CA HIS A 458 12.72 26.68 -5.61
C HIS A 458 13.50 26.60 -4.30
N TYR A 459 13.78 25.39 -3.80
CA TYR A 459 14.72 25.20 -2.71
C TYR A 459 16.13 25.59 -3.19
N TYR A 460 16.51 25.19 -4.39
CA TYR A 460 17.66 25.78 -5.08
C TYR A 460 17.21 26.44 -6.39
N ASP A 461 18.15 26.98 -7.16
CA ASP A 461 17.88 27.32 -8.57
C ASP A 461 17.47 26.05 -9.32
N THR A 462 16.43 26.10 -10.15
CA THR A 462 15.94 24.92 -10.87
C THR A 462 17.02 24.26 -11.74
N ARG A 463 17.91 25.03 -12.39
CA ARG A 463 19.02 24.45 -13.16
C ARG A 463 20.08 23.82 -12.25
N TRP A 464 20.21 24.31 -11.03
CA TRP A 464 21.08 23.69 -10.04
C TRP A 464 20.49 22.39 -9.49
N GLU A 465 19.18 22.34 -9.22
CA GLU A 465 18.48 21.10 -8.82
C GLU A 465 18.66 20.01 -9.88
N GLU A 466 18.48 20.37 -11.16
CA GLU A 466 18.76 19.48 -12.29
C GLU A 466 20.22 19.04 -12.32
N ALA A 467 21.18 19.98 -12.24
CA ALA A 467 22.60 19.66 -12.24
C ALA A 467 23.02 18.76 -11.06
N LEU A 468 22.40 18.96 -9.89
CA LEU A 468 22.63 18.17 -8.69
C LEU A 468 22.15 16.72 -8.87
N LEU A 469 21.01 16.50 -9.53
CA LEU A 469 20.51 15.17 -9.90
C LEU A 469 21.36 14.50 -10.99
N GLU A 470 21.80 15.26 -12.00
CA GLU A 470 22.60 14.72 -13.11
C GLU A 470 24.02 14.33 -12.69
N SER A 471 24.62 15.09 -11.78
CA SER A 471 26.00 14.88 -11.32
C SER A 471 26.11 14.07 -10.02
N ARG A 472 24.99 13.47 -9.55
CA ARG A 472 24.95 12.65 -8.33
C ARG A 472 25.98 11.52 -8.38
N MET A 473 26.55 11.19 -7.22
CA MET A 473 27.53 10.13 -7.07
C MET A 473 26.94 8.96 -6.30
N TRP A 474 27.34 7.74 -6.68
CA TRP A 474 27.02 6.55 -5.92
C TRP A 474 27.78 6.52 -4.60
N PHE A 475 27.08 6.30 -3.50
CA PHE A 475 27.63 6.20 -2.16
C PHE A 475 26.83 5.16 -1.37
N ASN A 476 27.50 4.07 -0.98
CA ASN A 476 26.93 3.04 -0.10
C ASN A 476 25.48 2.63 -0.44
N GLY A 477 25.19 2.27 -1.69
CA GLY A 477 23.86 1.78 -2.07
C GLY A 477 22.84 2.84 -2.47
N PHE A 478 23.18 4.13 -2.37
CA PHE A 478 22.30 5.23 -2.75
C PHE A 478 23.08 6.36 -3.44
N PHE A 479 22.39 7.45 -3.78
CA PHE A 479 23.00 8.59 -4.45
C PHE A 479 23.10 9.82 -3.55
N ILE A 480 24.23 10.51 -3.62
CA ILE A 480 24.54 11.76 -2.90
C ILE A 480 24.98 12.84 -3.91
N PRO A 481 25.02 14.13 -3.53
CA PRO A 481 25.64 15.14 -4.35
C PRO A 481 27.12 14.83 -4.60
N ASN A 482 27.68 15.25 -5.75
CA ASN A 482 29.13 15.27 -5.91
C ASN A 482 29.78 16.27 -4.93
N GLU A 483 31.10 16.24 -4.83
CA GLU A 483 31.86 17.05 -3.87
C GLU A 483 31.55 18.55 -3.97
N GLU A 484 31.53 19.09 -5.20
CA GLU A 484 31.21 20.51 -5.42
C GLU A 484 29.77 20.87 -5.00
N ASN A 485 28.78 20.09 -5.45
CA ASN A 485 27.39 20.35 -5.12
C ASN A 485 27.12 20.14 -3.63
N LEU A 486 27.74 19.16 -2.97
CA LEU A 486 27.63 18.97 -1.53
C LEU A 486 28.14 20.21 -0.79
N ARG A 487 29.33 20.68 -1.15
CA ARG A 487 29.98 21.85 -0.55
C ARG A 487 29.11 23.11 -0.64
N TYR A 488 28.66 23.47 -1.85
CA TYR A 488 27.88 24.69 -2.02
C TYR A 488 26.40 24.54 -1.61
N SER A 489 25.79 23.35 -1.70
CA SER A 489 24.41 23.14 -1.23
C SER A 489 24.28 23.26 0.29
N LEU A 490 25.29 22.82 1.05
CA LEU A 490 25.37 23.02 2.50
C LEU A 490 25.63 24.49 2.87
N LEU A 491 26.51 25.15 2.12
CA LEU A 491 26.76 26.59 2.31
C LEU A 491 25.49 27.41 2.05
N TYR A 492 24.79 27.14 0.96
CA TYR A 492 23.52 27.77 0.63
C TYR A 492 22.46 27.50 1.70
N HIS A 493 22.31 26.24 2.12
CA HIS A 493 21.36 25.87 3.18
C HIS A 493 21.64 26.62 4.49
N ALA A 494 22.91 26.76 4.88
CA ALA A 494 23.26 27.45 6.12
C ALA A 494 23.11 28.98 6.04
N LEU A 495 23.45 29.59 4.90
CA LEU A 495 23.46 31.06 4.76
C LEU A 495 22.12 31.64 4.31
N VAL A 496 21.42 30.94 3.42
CA VAL A 496 20.20 31.43 2.77
C VAL A 496 18.96 30.86 3.44
N HIS A 497 18.96 29.56 3.73
CA HIS A 497 17.76 28.87 4.27
C HIS A 497 17.60 28.90 5.78
N LYS A 498 18.65 29.28 6.51
CA LYS A 498 18.63 29.33 7.98
C LYS A 498 18.83 30.75 8.49
N PHE A 499 18.12 31.07 9.56
CA PHE A 499 18.28 32.34 10.27
C PHE A 499 19.65 32.47 10.96
N SER A 500 20.24 31.34 11.33
CA SER A 500 21.57 31.26 11.94
C SER A 500 22.34 30.02 11.46
N VAL A 501 23.66 30.15 11.40
CA VAL A 501 24.57 29.05 11.08
C VAL A 501 24.90 28.29 12.36
N SER A 502 24.65 26.98 12.40
CA SER A 502 24.95 26.16 13.57
C SER A 502 26.45 25.86 13.69
N GLU A 503 26.92 25.55 14.90
CA GLU A 503 28.34 25.22 15.16
C GLU A 503 28.86 24.09 14.27
N THR A 504 28.05 23.06 14.02
CA THR A 504 28.38 21.96 13.10
C THR A 504 28.75 22.45 11.69
N TYR A 505 28.03 23.46 11.19
CA TYR A 505 28.33 24.05 9.89
C TYR A 505 29.59 24.92 9.94
N LEU A 506 29.82 25.66 11.03
CA LEU A 506 31.04 26.48 11.19
C LEU A 506 32.32 25.63 11.17
N VAL A 507 32.30 24.47 11.85
CA VAL A 507 33.42 23.51 11.81
C VAL A 507 33.69 23.05 10.39
N ARG A 508 32.63 22.68 9.66
CA ARG A 508 32.74 22.23 8.27
C ARG A 508 33.22 23.34 7.33
N PHE A 509 32.72 24.57 7.49
CA PHE A 509 33.13 25.71 6.66
C PHE A 509 34.56 26.14 6.91
N LYS A 510 35.05 26.06 8.15
CA LYS A 510 36.47 26.27 8.45
C LYS A 510 37.37 25.27 7.72
N GLN A 511 36.91 24.03 7.53
CA GLN A 511 37.67 23.00 6.82
C GLN A 511 37.59 23.19 5.30
N GLU A 512 36.39 23.40 4.76
CA GLU A 512 36.15 23.43 3.31
C GLU A 512 36.40 24.80 2.66
N PHE A 513 36.18 25.90 3.38
CA PHE A 513 36.34 27.28 2.86
C PHE A 513 37.44 28.06 3.55
N HIS A 514 38.10 27.47 4.57
CA HIS A 514 39.17 28.10 5.35
C HIS A 514 38.77 29.40 6.06
N THR A 515 37.47 29.63 6.23
CA THR A 515 36.90 30.77 6.94
C THR A 515 35.58 30.40 7.61
N ILE A 516 35.23 31.15 8.65
CA ILE A 516 33.91 31.14 9.28
C ILE A 516 33.25 32.51 9.20
N ASP A 517 33.93 33.49 8.58
CA ASP A 517 33.39 34.82 8.41
C ASP A 517 32.21 34.79 7.44
N ARG A 518 31.06 35.26 7.90
CA ARG A 518 29.81 35.18 7.14
C ARG A 518 29.87 35.98 5.84
N ALA A 519 30.59 37.12 5.81
CA ALA A 519 30.67 37.97 4.63
C ALA A 519 31.57 37.34 3.56
N GLU A 520 32.69 36.75 3.97
CA GLU A 520 33.57 35.98 3.08
C GLU A 520 32.83 34.76 2.49
N LEU A 521 32.16 33.98 3.32
CA LEU A 521 31.34 32.84 2.89
C LEU A 521 30.20 33.24 1.95
N ALA A 522 29.53 34.36 2.22
CA ALA A 522 28.48 34.88 1.34
C ALA A 522 29.04 35.37 0.00
N SER A 523 30.22 35.99 -0.01
CA SER A 523 30.93 36.40 -1.22
C SER A 523 31.31 35.20 -2.08
N GLU A 524 31.83 34.15 -1.46
CA GLU A 524 32.18 32.87 -2.10
C GLU A 524 30.96 32.23 -2.77
N LEU A 525 29.85 32.06 -2.02
CA LEU A 525 28.60 31.52 -2.58
C LEU A 525 28.09 32.38 -3.74
N LYS A 526 28.10 33.72 -3.61
CA LYS A 526 27.64 34.63 -4.67
C LYS A 526 28.51 34.52 -5.94
N SER A 527 29.83 34.38 -5.82
CA SER A 527 30.69 34.20 -7.00
C SER A 527 30.41 32.88 -7.71
N TRP A 528 30.35 31.78 -6.95
CA TRP A 528 30.08 30.45 -7.48
C TRP A 528 28.73 30.37 -8.20
N MET A 529 27.67 30.94 -7.60
CA MET A 529 26.34 31.04 -8.20
C MET A 529 26.37 31.85 -9.50
N ARG A 530 27.03 33.01 -9.50
CA ARG A 530 27.13 33.90 -10.68
C ARG A 530 27.88 33.25 -11.84
N GLU A 531 28.99 32.55 -11.55
CA GLU A 531 29.78 31.85 -12.57
C GLU A 531 28.97 30.76 -13.29
N ARG A 532 28.07 30.08 -12.55
CA ARG A 532 27.14 29.08 -13.09
C ARG A 532 25.81 29.67 -13.56
N GLN A 533 25.68 30.99 -13.46
CA GLN A 533 24.47 31.75 -13.78
C GLN A 533 23.24 31.36 -12.95
N TYR A 534 23.39 30.71 -11.81
CA TYR A 534 22.27 30.34 -10.93
C TYR A 534 21.68 31.55 -10.19
N SER A 535 20.40 31.45 -9.84
CA SER A 535 19.66 32.43 -9.02
C SER A 535 19.43 31.92 -7.60
N MET A 536 19.04 32.82 -6.68
CA MET A 536 18.68 32.45 -5.29
C MET A 536 17.17 32.66 -5.06
N PRO A 537 16.31 31.82 -5.65
CA PRO A 537 14.86 32.04 -5.59
C PRO A 537 14.35 31.91 -4.16
N LYS A 538 13.18 32.51 -3.89
CA LYS A 538 12.45 32.26 -2.65
C LYS A 538 11.86 30.84 -2.72
N PRO A 539 12.10 29.97 -1.70
CA PRO A 539 11.52 28.64 -1.67
C PRO A 539 9.99 28.66 -1.69
N SER A 540 9.43 27.64 -2.33
CA SER A 540 7.97 27.43 -2.34
C SER A 540 7.46 26.91 -1.00
N ASP A 541 8.32 26.22 -0.24
CA ASP A 541 8.03 25.81 1.12
C ASP A 541 8.16 27.02 2.09
N PRO A 542 7.05 27.48 2.69
CA PRO A 542 7.04 28.68 3.53
C PRO A 542 7.79 28.52 4.85
N SER A 543 8.11 27.29 5.26
CA SER A 543 8.89 27.03 6.48
C SER A 543 10.39 27.22 6.30
N VAL A 544 10.85 27.26 5.04
CA VAL A 544 12.27 27.43 4.72
C VAL A 544 12.61 28.92 4.78
N GLY A 545 13.64 29.27 5.53
CA GLY A 545 14.13 30.65 5.59
C GLY A 545 14.58 31.12 4.20
N TRP A 546 14.55 32.43 3.97
CA TRP A 546 15.09 33.02 2.75
C TRP A 546 15.69 34.39 3.07
N LEU A 547 16.98 34.37 3.37
CA LEU A 547 17.77 35.56 3.66
C LEU A 547 18.46 36.04 2.38
N HIS A 548 17.73 36.82 1.57
CA HIS A 548 18.32 37.54 0.44
C HIS A 548 18.33 39.05 0.72
N GLY A 549 19.47 39.58 1.16
CA GLY A 549 19.72 41.03 1.23
C GLY A 549 19.91 41.62 2.64
N GLU A 550 20.95 41.16 3.35
CA GLU A 550 21.80 42.09 4.12
C GLU A 550 23.16 42.21 3.43
#